data_AF-A0A7X7QQ45-F1
#
_entry.id   AF-A0A7X7QQ45-F1
#
_cell.length_a   1.000
_cell.length_b   1.000
_cell.length_c   1.000
_cell.angle_alpha   90.00
_cell.angle_beta   90.00
_cell.angle_gamma   90.00
#
_symmetry.space_group_name_H-M   'P 1'
#
loop_
_entity.id
_entity.type
_entity.pdbx_description
1 polymer ?
#
loop_
_entity_poly.entity_id
_entity_poly.type
_entity_poly.pdbx_seq_one_letter_code
_entity_poly.pdbx_strand_id
1 'polypeptide(L)'
;MKALARTDRFEILGNRMTAYADGLGGGSIHYWNGIWENNADVLPHGMLAVFEGHDGDLLLRDKHDATAAEYAPVVRHTAVAIGRLYDKRLGMFVDKFTGASRTSPIKSAGGMVPLLSGLATRVQTRALVRHLLNPAEFWSAYPVPTLSMDDPGFTCADGYQSYWNGRAWPNVTWLILEGLFRSGEIAAAGRLLERFVAAAVIRGEPFLTENHHPRQPHVYDINQNTFCYGWGGLVVDTLIRRAIGIQPNLPRGEVILNPVPPPHWTHAALNGLRLGRHRLDVELACGRNGRQRVRMRHRGPEKLRVVVGPRTHYDLQNGTLEATVTSWPSPHWLDL
;
A
#
# COMPACT_ATOMS: atom_id res chain seq x y z
N MET A 1 2.68 -12.46 -45.72
CA MET A 1 2.65 -12.33 -44.25
C MET A 1 3.76 -11.37 -43.84
N LYS A 2 3.41 -10.15 -43.40
CA LYS A 2 4.38 -9.16 -42.89
C LYS A 2 4.83 -9.60 -41.50
N ALA A 3 6.14 -9.70 -41.30
CA ALA A 3 6.74 -10.00 -40.01
C ALA A 3 6.41 -8.88 -39.01
N LEU A 4 5.79 -9.24 -37.89
CA LEU A 4 5.69 -8.41 -36.70
C LEU A 4 7.12 -8.16 -36.20
N ALA A 5 7.53 -6.89 -36.20
CA ALA A 5 8.79 -6.46 -35.60
C ALA A 5 8.71 -6.68 -34.08
N ARG A 6 9.72 -7.35 -33.53
CA ARG A 6 9.86 -7.69 -32.11
C ARG A 6 9.79 -6.43 -31.24
N THR A 7 8.68 -6.28 -30.52
CA THR A 7 8.53 -5.47 -29.31
C THR A 7 9.32 -6.12 -28.17
N ASP A 8 9.71 -5.28 -27.20
CA ASP A 8 10.31 -5.63 -25.91
C ASP A 8 11.76 -6.17 -25.95
N ARG A 9 12.71 -5.38 -25.43
CA ARG A 9 14.12 -5.81 -25.26
C ARG A 9 14.67 -5.36 -23.92
N PHE A 10 15.00 -6.30 -23.06
CA PHE A 10 15.95 -6.14 -21.96
C PHE A 10 17.37 -6.11 -22.54
N GLU A 11 18.17 -5.08 -22.24
CA GLU A 11 19.60 -5.04 -22.58
C GLU A 11 20.47 -5.18 -21.32
N ILE A 12 21.34 -6.18 -21.35
CA ILE A 12 22.45 -6.35 -20.41
C ILE A 12 23.69 -5.71 -21.06
N LEU A 13 24.03 -4.50 -20.63
CA LEU A 13 25.27 -3.82 -20.99
C LEU A 13 26.31 -4.12 -19.90
N GLY A 14 27.02 -5.24 -20.07
CA GLY A 14 27.99 -5.72 -19.08
C GLY A 14 27.31 -6.13 -17.77
N ASN A 15 27.62 -5.45 -16.68
CA ASN A 15 27.22 -5.78 -15.31
C ASN A 15 26.03 -4.93 -14.80
N ARG A 16 25.02 -4.70 -15.66
CA ARG A 16 23.72 -4.08 -15.31
C ARG A 16 22.57 -4.80 -15.99
N MET A 17 21.48 -5.05 -15.26
CA MET A 17 20.22 -5.56 -15.78
C MET A 17 19.23 -4.39 -15.97
N THR A 18 18.63 -4.29 -17.15
CA THR A 18 17.55 -3.33 -17.47
C THR A 18 16.26 -4.11 -17.67
N ALA A 19 15.21 -3.82 -16.88
CA ALA A 19 13.93 -4.51 -16.97
C ALA A 19 12.95 -3.85 -17.96
N TYR A 20 12.37 -4.63 -18.88
CA TYR A 20 11.23 -4.27 -19.73
C TYR A 20 10.05 -5.20 -19.40
N ALA A 21 9.44 -5.01 -18.22
CA ALA A 21 8.33 -5.87 -17.80
C ALA A 21 6.99 -5.38 -18.38
N ASP A 22 6.40 -6.19 -19.26
CA ASP A 22 5.03 -6.09 -19.77
C ASP A 22 4.01 -6.75 -18.81
N GLY A 23 4.16 -6.59 -17.50
CA GLY A 23 3.20 -7.17 -16.53
C GLY A 23 1.88 -6.39 -16.40
N LEU A 24 1.76 -5.22 -17.02
CA LEU A 24 0.57 -4.36 -17.00
C LEU A 24 0.17 -3.85 -18.39
N GLY A 25 0.75 -4.41 -19.47
CA GLY A 25 0.65 -3.81 -20.79
C GLY A 25 1.39 -2.46 -20.80
N GLY A 26 2.63 -2.46 -21.29
CA GLY A 26 3.44 -1.27 -21.52
C GLY A 26 2.89 -0.32 -22.60
N GLY A 27 1.58 -0.34 -22.86
CA GLY A 27 0.85 0.63 -23.65
C GLY A 27 -0.29 1.32 -22.87
N SER A 28 -0.42 1.15 -21.55
CA SER A 28 -1.64 1.59 -20.86
C SER A 28 -1.49 1.89 -19.37
N ILE A 29 -0.68 2.89 -19.02
CA ILE A 29 -1.05 3.88 -17.99
C ILE A 29 -0.67 5.25 -18.55
N HIS A 30 -1.53 5.79 -19.40
CA HIS A 30 -1.42 7.18 -19.83
C HIS A 30 -2.14 8.06 -18.81
N TYR A 31 -1.41 8.80 -17.98
CA TYR A 31 -1.96 10.05 -17.45
C TYR A 31 -2.12 10.98 -18.64
N TRP A 32 -3.33 11.13 -19.17
CA TRP A 32 -3.54 12.02 -20.30
C TRP A 32 -3.32 13.46 -19.84
N ASN A 33 -2.12 13.98 -20.10
CA ASN A 33 -1.71 15.36 -19.84
C ASN A 33 -1.57 16.18 -21.14
N GLY A 34 -2.06 15.63 -22.27
CA GLY A 34 -1.95 16.25 -23.59
C GLY A 34 -0.59 16.10 -24.29
N ILE A 35 0.37 15.33 -23.75
CA ILE A 35 1.72 15.17 -24.31
C ILE A 35 2.10 13.68 -24.42
N TRP A 36 2.35 13.20 -25.65
CA TRP A 36 2.87 11.86 -25.93
C TRP A 36 4.39 11.78 -25.71
N GLU A 37 4.85 11.85 -24.45
CA GLU A 37 6.27 11.69 -24.10
C GLU A 37 6.47 10.47 -23.18
N ASN A 38 7.52 9.69 -23.43
CA ASN A 38 7.96 8.60 -22.55
C ASN A 38 8.34 9.19 -21.18
N ASN A 39 7.83 8.64 -20.08
CA ASN A 39 8.08 9.13 -18.72
C ASN A 39 8.68 8.03 -17.82
N ALA A 40 9.58 8.42 -16.92
CA ALA A 40 9.92 7.63 -15.75
C ALA A 40 8.83 7.84 -14.70
N ASP A 41 7.89 6.88 -14.60
CA ASP A 41 6.71 6.95 -13.75
C ASP A 41 7.03 6.54 -12.30
N VAL A 42 6.63 7.36 -11.32
CA VAL A 42 6.90 7.10 -9.91
C VAL A 42 6.24 5.81 -9.42
N LEU A 43 5.05 5.46 -9.92
CA LEU A 43 4.31 4.29 -9.44
C LEU A 43 5.04 2.96 -9.72
N PRO A 44 5.41 2.62 -10.97
CA PRO A 44 6.15 1.38 -11.26
C PRO A 44 7.55 1.39 -10.64
N HIS A 45 8.24 2.54 -10.59
CA HIS A 45 9.56 2.60 -9.95
C HIS A 45 9.46 2.42 -8.42
N GLY A 46 8.45 3.01 -7.79
CA GLY A 46 8.17 2.84 -6.37
C GLY A 46 7.83 1.39 -6.02
N MET A 47 7.03 0.73 -6.86
CA MET A 47 6.74 -0.71 -6.73
C MET A 47 7.99 -1.57 -6.91
N LEU A 48 8.83 -1.26 -7.90
CA LEU A 48 10.09 -1.95 -8.12
C LEU A 48 11.00 -1.88 -6.88
N ALA A 49 11.10 -0.72 -6.24
CA ALA A 49 11.85 -0.59 -4.98
C ALA A 49 11.26 -1.41 -3.82
N VAL A 50 9.94 -1.58 -3.77
CA VAL A 50 9.31 -2.46 -2.77
C VAL A 50 9.73 -3.90 -3.01
N PHE A 51 9.65 -4.38 -4.26
CA PHE A 51 10.01 -5.76 -4.61
C PHE A 51 11.50 -6.03 -4.41
N GLU A 52 12.37 -5.20 -4.98
CA GLU A 52 13.83 -5.40 -4.90
C GLU A 52 14.35 -5.28 -3.46
N GLY A 53 13.78 -4.37 -2.66
CA GLY A 53 14.11 -4.24 -1.25
C GLY A 53 13.70 -5.48 -0.46
N HIS A 54 12.49 -6.00 -0.69
CA HIS A 54 12.00 -7.20 -0.03
C HIS A 54 12.79 -8.46 -0.41
N ASP A 55 13.08 -8.65 -1.69
CA ASP A 55 13.85 -9.78 -2.19
C ASP A 55 15.29 -9.76 -1.65
N GLY A 56 15.92 -8.59 -1.59
CA GLY A 56 17.23 -8.43 -0.96
C GLY A 56 17.23 -8.82 0.52
N ASP A 57 16.21 -8.41 1.27
CA ASP A 57 16.07 -8.74 2.70
C ASP A 57 15.77 -10.23 2.92
N LEU A 58 14.98 -10.87 2.05
CA LEU A 58 14.72 -12.31 2.09
C LEU A 58 16.00 -13.12 1.83
N LEU A 59 16.79 -12.75 0.82
CA LEU A 59 18.04 -13.44 0.47
C LEU A 59 19.09 -13.35 1.59
N LEU A 60 19.17 -12.21 2.28
CA LEU A 60 20.03 -12.05 3.46
C LEU A 60 19.62 -12.98 4.61
N ARG A 61 18.32 -13.23 4.78
CA ARG A 61 17.79 -14.06 5.88
C ARG A 61 18.00 -15.55 5.67
N ASP A 62 17.85 -16.01 4.44
CA ASP A 62 18.06 -17.41 4.06
C ASP A 62 19.56 -17.76 3.93
N LYS A 63 20.46 -16.86 4.38
CA LYS A 63 21.93 -17.00 4.33
C LYS A 63 22.46 -17.21 2.91
N HIS A 64 21.75 -16.67 1.91
CA HIS A 64 22.24 -16.58 0.54
C HIS A 64 23.08 -15.31 0.38
N ASP A 65 24.13 -15.16 1.21
CA ASP A 65 24.94 -13.94 1.34
C ASP A 65 25.53 -13.48 -0.01
N ALA A 66 25.89 -14.43 -0.87
CA ALA A 66 26.42 -14.15 -2.21
C ALA A 66 25.36 -13.53 -3.14
N THR A 67 24.13 -14.04 -3.12
CA THR A 67 23.02 -13.52 -3.94
C THR A 67 22.50 -12.20 -3.38
N ALA A 68 22.45 -12.05 -2.05
CA ALA A 68 22.14 -10.77 -1.43
C ALA A 68 23.16 -9.67 -1.77
N ALA A 69 24.45 -10.00 -1.80
CA ALA A 69 25.51 -9.08 -2.22
C ALA A 69 25.37 -8.68 -3.70
N GLU A 70 24.84 -9.56 -4.55
CA GLU A 70 24.55 -9.29 -5.96
C GLU A 70 23.36 -8.34 -6.16
N TYR A 71 22.35 -8.39 -5.28
CA TYR A 71 21.17 -7.50 -5.33
C TYR A 71 21.40 -6.13 -4.69
N ALA A 72 22.37 -5.99 -3.78
CA ALA A 72 22.63 -4.72 -3.09
C ALA A 72 22.90 -3.52 -4.02
N PRO A 73 23.64 -3.65 -5.15
CA PRO A 73 23.79 -2.58 -6.13
C PRO A 73 22.47 -2.19 -6.81
N VAL A 74 21.58 -3.14 -7.08
CA VAL A 74 20.28 -2.91 -7.72
C VAL A 74 19.39 -2.09 -6.80
N VAL A 75 19.24 -2.53 -5.54
CA VAL A 75 18.47 -1.81 -4.50
C VAL A 75 18.99 -0.37 -4.32
N ARG A 76 20.32 -0.18 -4.28
CA ARG A 76 20.93 1.15 -4.19
C ARG A 76 20.64 2.00 -5.43
N HIS A 77 20.68 1.41 -6.61
CA HIS A 77 20.40 2.12 -7.86
C HIS A 77 18.95 2.61 -7.90
N THR A 78 17.99 1.75 -7.55
CA THR A 78 16.57 2.07 -7.50
C THR A 78 16.26 3.12 -6.44
N ALA A 79 16.90 3.04 -5.27
CA ALA A 79 16.81 4.08 -4.23
C ALA A 79 17.28 5.45 -4.73
N VAL A 80 18.41 5.51 -5.44
CA VAL A 80 18.92 6.75 -6.04
C VAL A 80 17.98 7.25 -7.15
N ALA A 81 17.44 6.35 -7.97
CA ALA A 81 16.52 6.70 -9.04
C ALA A 81 15.23 7.34 -8.49
N ILE A 82 14.60 6.73 -7.49
CA ILE A 82 13.40 7.27 -6.82
C ILE A 82 13.72 8.58 -6.11
N GLY A 83 14.87 8.67 -5.44
CA GLY A 83 15.30 9.90 -4.78
C GLY A 83 15.39 11.10 -5.73
N ARG A 84 15.71 10.86 -7.01
CA ARG A 84 15.76 11.89 -8.07
C ARG A 84 14.39 12.32 -8.57
N LEU A 85 13.33 11.58 -8.26
CA LEU A 85 11.95 11.91 -8.61
C LEU A 85 11.29 12.85 -7.59
N TYR A 86 11.94 13.13 -6.45
CA TYR A 86 11.38 14.05 -5.46
C TYR A 86 11.55 15.52 -5.89
N ASP A 87 10.43 16.18 -6.20
CA ASP A 87 10.41 17.61 -6.45
C ASP A 87 10.24 18.37 -5.13
N LYS A 88 11.29 19.10 -4.74
CA LYS A 88 11.32 19.86 -3.48
C LYS A 88 10.34 21.03 -3.46
N ARG A 89 10.02 21.61 -4.62
CA ARG A 89 9.08 22.75 -4.69
C ARG A 89 7.65 22.26 -4.52
N LEU A 90 7.32 21.13 -5.14
CA LEU A 90 5.99 20.52 -5.00
C LEU A 90 5.83 19.78 -3.66
N GLY A 91 6.93 19.27 -3.09
CA GLY A 91 6.86 18.47 -1.86
C GLY A 91 6.43 17.03 -2.09
N MET A 92 6.60 16.51 -3.31
CA MET A 92 6.07 15.22 -3.75
C MET A 92 7.06 14.52 -4.70
N PHE A 93 6.98 13.20 -4.78
CA PHE A 93 7.63 12.46 -5.87
C PHE A 93 6.77 12.59 -7.13
N VAL A 94 7.39 12.94 -8.24
CA VAL A 94 6.69 13.21 -9.51
C VAL A 94 7.41 12.55 -10.68
N ASP A 95 6.66 12.27 -11.74
CA ASP A 95 7.20 11.65 -12.94
C ASP A 95 8.25 12.55 -13.58
N LYS A 96 9.21 11.94 -14.28
CA LYS A 96 10.21 12.68 -15.03
C LYS A 96 10.10 12.36 -16.52
N PHE A 97 10.08 13.40 -17.34
CA PHE A 97 10.08 13.25 -18.79
C PHE A 97 11.42 12.65 -19.25
N THR A 98 11.38 11.58 -20.03
CA THR A 98 12.60 10.95 -20.56
C THR A 98 13.31 11.91 -21.52
N GLY A 99 14.64 11.97 -21.45
CA GLY A 99 15.45 12.88 -22.27
C GLY A 99 15.41 14.36 -21.84
N ALA A 100 14.56 14.74 -20.89
CA ALA A 100 14.51 16.11 -20.36
C ALA A 100 15.02 16.18 -18.91
N SER A 101 15.55 17.34 -18.51
CA SER A 101 15.97 17.60 -17.13
C SER A 101 14.79 17.92 -16.19
N ARG A 102 13.59 18.17 -16.75
CA ARG A 102 12.41 18.65 -16.02
C ARG A 102 11.52 17.52 -15.46
N THR A 103 10.94 17.77 -14.31
CA THR A 103 9.90 16.96 -13.65
C THR A 103 8.50 17.35 -14.15
N SER A 104 7.55 16.43 -14.01
CA SER A 104 6.13 16.69 -14.22
C SER A 104 5.60 17.59 -13.11
N PRO A 105 4.80 18.64 -13.42
CA PRO A 105 4.16 19.47 -12.40
C PRO A 105 2.94 18.79 -11.76
N ILE A 106 2.58 17.59 -12.22
CA ILE A 106 1.34 16.89 -11.86
C ILE A 106 1.50 16.17 -10.52
N LYS A 107 0.53 16.39 -9.63
CA LYS A 107 0.39 15.66 -8.37
C LYS A 107 -0.47 14.41 -8.61
N SER A 108 0.16 13.26 -8.80
CA SER A 108 -0.52 11.95 -8.89
C SER A 108 -0.39 11.15 -7.60
N ALA A 109 -1.34 10.28 -7.30
CA ALA A 109 -1.28 9.42 -6.12
C ALA A 109 -0.07 8.47 -6.13
N GLY A 110 0.46 8.15 -7.32
CA GLY A 110 1.71 7.40 -7.50
C GLY A 110 2.89 8.02 -6.77
N GLY A 111 2.91 9.36 -6.64
CA GLY A 111 3.92 10.10 -5.88
C GLY A 111 3.99 9.78 -4.38
N MET A 112 3.01 9.07 -3.84
CA MET A 112 2.98 8.62 -2.44
C MET A 112 3.44 7.16 -2.25
N VAL A 113 3.57 6.37 -3.32
CA VAL A 113 4.05 4.96 -3.25
C VAL A 113 5.44 4.85 -2.60
N PRO A 114 6.38 5.81 -2.73
CA PRO A 114 7.65 5.77 -1.99
C PRO A 114 7.55 5.77 -0.46
N LEU A 115 6.38 6.01 0.12
CA LEU A 115 6.13 5.75 1.54
C LEU A 115 6.27 4.25 1.86
N LEU A 116 5.74 3.39 0.99
CA LEU A 116 5.79 1.94 1.18
C LEU A 116 7.16 1.36 0.95
N SER A 117 7.98 1.93 0.06
CA SER A 117 9.36 1.46 -0.14
C SER A 117 10.31 1.81 1.01
N GLY A 118 9.88 2.67 1.95
CA GLY A 118 10.73 3.15 3.05
C GLY A 118 11.81 4.14 2.63
N LEU A 119 11.79 4.59 1.36
CA LEU A 119 12.80 5.49 0.80
C LEU A 119 12.51 6.97 1.07
N ALA A 120 11.26 7.32 1.35
CA ALA A 120 10.89 8.67 1.73
C ALA A 120 11.50 9.04 3.09
N THR A 121 12.32 10.10 3.13
CA THR A 121 12.81 10.66 4.41
C THR A 121 11.65 11.15 5.28
N ARG A 122 11.89 11.36 6.58
CA ARG A 122 10.86 11.88 7.50
C ARG A 122 10.27 13.23 7.05
N VAL A 123 11.08 14.11 6.45
CA VAL A 123 10.62 15.41 5.94
C VAL A 123 9.70 15.21 4.73
N GLN A 124 10.09 14.32 3.81
CA GLN A 124 9.30 13.98 2.62
C GLN A 124 7.99 13.27 3.01
N THR A 125 8.05 12.31 3.93
CA THR A 125 6.88 11.64 4.52
C THR A 125 5.86 12.64 5.03
N ARG A 126 6.30 13.61 5.85
CA ARG A 126 5.41 14.67 6.35
C ARG A 126 4.81 15.54 5.23
N ALA A 127 5.55 15.77 4.15
CA ALA A 127 5.03 16.51 3.00
C ALA A 127 3.95 15.71 2.27
N LEU A 128 4.20 14.43 1.98
CA LEU A 128 3.24 13.51 1.38
C LEU A 128 1.98 13.35 2.22
N VAL A 129 2.10 13.24 3.54
CA VAL A 129 0.95 13.19 4.47
C VAL A 129 0.12 14.49 4.42
N ARG A 130 0.76 15.66 4.27
CA ARG A 130 0.03 16.92 4.10
C ARG A 130 -0.76 16.94 2.79
N HIS A 131 -0.17 16.47 1.69
CA HIS A 131 -0.88 16.33 0.42
C HIS A 131 -2.06 15.35 0.52
N LEU A 132 -1.81 14.17 1.08
CA LEU A 132 -2.83 13.14 1.28
C LEU A 132 -4.05 13.66 2.03
N LEU A 133 -3.81 14.42 3.11
CA LEU A 133 -4.85 14.90 4.02
C LEU A 133 -5.45 16.24 3.59
N ASN A 134 -5.03 16.82 2.47
CA ASN A 134 -5.57 18.05 1.95
C ASN A 134 -6.91 17.78 1.21
N PRO A 135 -8.05 18.36 1.66
CA PRO A 135 -9.36 18.19 1.02
C PRO A 135 -9.43 18.72 -0.42
N ALA A 136 -8.56 19.66 -0.80
CA ALA A 136 -8.48 20.16 -2.16
C ALA A 136 -7.66 19.24 -3.09
N GLU A 137 -6.91 18.28 -2.54
CA GLU A 137 -6.02 17.42 -3.31
C GLU A 137 -6.50 15.97 -3.26
N PHE A 138 -6.06 15.20 -2.26
CA PHE A 138 -6.26 13.75 -2.21
C PHE A 138 -7.22 13.30 -1.11
N TRP A 139 -7.66 14.20 -0.21
CA TRP A 139 -8.53 13.84 0.92
C TRP A 139 -10.02 13.84 0.55
N SER A 140 -10.38 12.95 -0.36
CA SER A 140 -11.74 12.74 -0.85
C SER A 140 -12.61 11.89 0.10
N ALA A 141 -13.90 11.74 -0.21
CA ALA A 141 -14.85 10.99 0.62
C ALA A 141 -14.63 9.46 0.57
N TYR A 142 -14.35 8.98 -0.64
CA TYR A 142 -14.10 7.59 -1.05
C TYR A 142 -12.76 7.60 -1.81
N PRO A 143 -11.96 6.52 -1.76
CA PRO A 143 -10.52 6.50 -1.43
C PRO A 143 -9.59 7.43 -2.23
N VAL A 144 -8.27 7.25 -2.14
CA VAL A 144 -7.31 8.22 -2.72
C VAL A 144 -7.52 8.35 -4.24
N PRO A 145 -7.89 9.53 -4.77
CA PRO A 145 -8.02 9.73 -6.21
C PRO A 145 -6.65 9.67 -6.87
N THR A 146 -6.57 9.13 -8.09
CA THR A 146 -5.28 8.99 -8.82
C THR A 146 -4.62 10.32 -9.16
N LEU A 147 -5.41 11.39 -9.27
CA LEU A 147 -4.97 12.74 -9.58
C LEU A 147 -5.48 13.69 -8.49
N SER A 148 -4.66 14.68 -8.13
CA SER A 148 -5.03 15.73 -7.20
C SER A 148 -6.29 16.47 -7.67
N MET A 149 -7.26 16.68 -6.76
CA MET A 149 -8.55 17.28 -7.09
C MET A 149 -8.49 18.77 -7.50
N ASP A 150 -7.37 19.46 -7.26
CA ASP A 150 -7.09 20.83 -7.69
C ASP A 150 -6.39 20.91 -9.06
N ASP A 151 -6.07 19.77 -9.66
CA ASP A 151 -5.52 19.71 -11.01
C ASP A 151 -6.62 20.02 -12.05
N PRO A 152 -6.38 20.89 -13.06
CA PRO A 152 -7.35 21.17 -14.11
C PRO A 152 -7.80 19.95 -14.91
N GLY A 153 -6.97 18.90 -14.98
CA GLY A 153 -7.29 17.63 -15.62
C GLY A 153 -8.12 16.68 -14.76
N PHE A 154 -8.37 17.00 -13.49
CA PHE A 154 -9.15 16.16 -12.60
C PHE A 154 -10.59 16.01 -13.10
N THR A 155 -11.04 14.77 -13.25
CA THR A 155 -12.43 14.45 -13.54
C THR A 155 -12.84 13.13 -12.91
N CYS A 156 -14.08 13.09 -12.43
CA CYS A 156 -14.75 11.90 -11.92
C CYS A 156 -16.05 11.59 -12.69
N ALA A 157 -16.20 12.16 -13.89
CA ALA A 157 -17.32 11.84 -14.76
C ALA A 157 -17.25 10.38 -15.22
N ASP A 158 -18.41 9.77 -15.45
CA ASP A 158 -18.48 8.43 -16.04
C ASP A 158 -18.00 8.50 -17.50
N GLY A 159 -16.84 7.91 -17.77
CA GLY A 159 -16.06 8.18 -18.97
C GLY A 159 -14.59 7.79 -18.81
N TYR A 160 -13.94 7.44 -19.92
CA TYR A 160 -12.54 6.99 -19.94
C TYR A 160 -11.56 8.06 -19.44
N GLN A 161 -11.90 9.35 -19.58
CA GLN A 161 -11.06 10.45 -19.13
C GLN A 161 -10.81 10.41 -17.62
N SER A 162 -11.78 9.95 -16.81
CA SER A 162 -11.61 9.90 -15.35
C SER A 162 -10.76 8.72 -14.88
N TYR A 163 -10.56 7.71 -15.74
CA TYR A 163 -10.02 6.39 -15.35
C TYR A 163 -8.74 6.50 -14.51
N TRP A 164 -7.75 7.27 -14.98
CA TRP A 164 -6.53 7.60 -14.23
C TRP A 164 -6.38 9.09 -13.90
N ASN A 165 -7.37 9.93 -14.23
CA ASN A 165 -7.36 11.36 -13.90
C ASN A 165 -8.38 11.73 -12.79
N GLY A 166 -8.74 10.79 -11.92
CA GLY A 166 -9.55 11.15 -10.75
C GLY A 166 -10.25 10.01 -10.04
N ARG A 167 -10.45 8.86 -10.70
CA ARG A 167 -11.01 7.68 -9.99
C ARG A 167 -10.08 7.22 -8.87
N ALA A 168 -10.66 6.62 -7.85
CA ALA A 168 -9.91 6.05 -6.74
C ALA A 168 -9.73 4.54 -6.93
N TRP A 169 -8.50 4.06 -6.81
CA TRP A 169 -8.18 2.66 -7.06
C TRP A 169 -7.82 1.95 -5.74
N PRO A 170 -8.44 0.80 -5.41
CA PRO A 170 -8.19 0.08 -4.16
C PRO A 170 -6.74 -0.31 -3.95
N ASN A 171 -6.06 -0.78 -4.99
CA ASN A 171 -4.62 -1.11 -4.94
C ASN A 171 -3.76 0.11 -4.62
N VAL A 172 -4.01 1.25 -5.27
CA VAL A 172 -3.26 2.50 -5.00
C VAL A 172 -3.50 2.98 -3.58
N THR A 173 -4.75 2.95 -3.12
CA THR A 173 -5.11 3.29 -1.74
C THR A 173 -4.41 2.36 -0.75
N TRP A 174 -4.42 1.05 -1.02
CA TRP A 174 -3.76 0.06 -0.19
C TRP A 174 -2.24 0.29 -0.09
N LEU A 175 -1.57 0.61 -1.20
CA LEU A 175 -0.13 0.91 -1.22
C LEU A 175 0.19 2.13 -0.33
N ILE A 176 -0.59 3.19 -0.46
CA ILE A 176 -0.43 4.41 0.35
C ILE A 176 -0.70 4.10 1.82
N LEU A 177 -1.77 3.37 2.12
CA LEU A 177 -2.15 2.99 3.47
C LEU A 177 -1.04 2.18 4.17
N GLU A 178 -0.51 1.15 3.50
CA GLU A 178 0.59 0.35 4.03
C GLU A 178 1.87 1.19 4.18
N GLY A 179 2.12 2.14 3.27
CA GLY A 179 3.22 3.10 3.40
C GLY A 179 3.10 4.03 4.61
N LEU A 180 1.88 4.45 4.97
CA LEU A 180 1.65 5.20 6.21
C LEU A 180 1.93 4.35 7.45
N PHE A 181 1.55 3.07 7.44
CA PHE A 181 1.90 2.15 8.52
C PHE A 181 3.41 1.92 8.62
N ARG A 182 4.10 1.69 7.49
CA ARG A 182 5.57 1.50 7.46
C ARG A 182 6.33 2.74 7.95
N SER A 183 5.83 3.93 7.62
CA SER A 183 6.43 5.20 8.05
C SER A 183 6.04 5.64 9.48
N GLY A 184 5.18 4.89 10.16
CA GLY A 184 4.74 5.19 11.54
C GLY A 184 3.66 6.28 11.65
N GLU A 185 3.05 6.70 10.55
CA GLU A 185 2.00 7.72 10.47
C GLU A 185 0.61 7.12 10.81
N ILE A 186 0.52 6.45 11.96
CA ILE A 186 -0.63 5.61 12.38
C ILE A 186 -1.95 6.38 12.40
N ALA A 187 -1.94 7.64 12.85
CA ALA A 187 -3.14 8.45 12.91
C ALA A 187 -3.70 8.74 11.50
N ALA A 188 -2.82 9.05 10.54
CA ALA A 188 -3.23 9.23 9.15
C ALA A 188 -3.67 7.89 8.54
N ALA A 189 -2.93 6.81 8.81
CA ALA A 189 -3.27 5.46 8.36
C ALA A 189 -4.65 5.01 8.85
N GLY A 190 -4.97 5.19 10.13
CA GLY A 190 -6.27 4.84 10.71
C GLY A 190 -7.44 5.59 10.07
N ARG A 191 -7.27 6.89 9.76
CA ARG A 191 -8.29 7.66 9.04
C ARG A 191 -8.46 7.20 7.60
N LEU A 192 -7.36 6.86 6.91
CA LEU A 192 -7.45 6.34 5.54
C LEU A 192 -8.08 4.94 5.51
N LEU A 193 -7.73 4.09 6.47
CA LEU A 193 -8.34 2.76 6.67
C LEU A 193 -9.86 2.87 6.84
N GLU A 194 -10.34 3.78 7.69
CA GLU A 194 -11.77 4.02 7.87
C GLU A 194 -12.47 4.35 6.55
N ARG A 195 -11.89 5.25 5.75
CA ARG A 195 -12.43 5.59 4.41
C ARG A 195 -12.38 4.40 3.45
N PHE A 196 -11.30 3.62 3.49
CA PHE A 196 -11.14 2.47 2.59
C PHE A 196 -12.17 1.38 2.90
N VAL A 197 -12.42 1.10 4.18
CA VAL A 197 -13.48 0.19 4.62
C VAL A 197 -14.86 0.72 4.25
N ALA A 198 -15.13 2.02 4.46
CA ALA A 198 -16.40 2.63 4.08
C ALA A 198 -16.66 2.56 2.57
N ALA A 199 -15.60 2.63 1.75
CA ALA A 199 -15.72 2.54 0.29
C ALA A 199 -16.10 1.14 -0.21
N ALA A 200 -15.75 0.11 0.55
CA ALA A 200 -16.15 -1.26 0.26
C ALA A 200 -17.62 -1.55 0.61
N VAL A 201 -18.38 -0.56 1.08
CA VAL A 201 -19.81 -0.69 1.42
C VAL A 201 -20.61 0.41 0.72
N ILE A 202 -21.47 0.03 -0.22
CA ILE A 202 -22.34 0.95 -0.93
C ILE A 202 -23.80 0.56 -0.65
N ARG A 203 -24.58 1.51 -0.14
CA ARG A 203 -25.99 1.30 0.25
C ARG A 203 -26.20 0.13 1.23
N GLY A 204 -25.22 -0.10 2.11
CA GLY A 204 -25.28 -1.16 3.13
C GLY A 204 -24.82 -2.54 2.65
N GLU A 205 -24.46 -2.69 1.37
CA GLU A 205 -24.00 -3.95 0.79
C GLU A 205 -22.49 -3.92 0.51
N PRO A 206 -21.77 -5.05 0.67
CA PRO A 206 -20.39 -5.17 0.24
C PRO A 206 -20.27 -4.90 -1.26
N PHE A 207 -19.37 -3.99 -1.61
CA PHE A 207 -19.23 -3.51 -2.97
C PHE A 207 -17.76 -3.33 -3.33
N LEU A 208 -17.16 -4.40 -3.83
CA LEU A 208 -15.75 -4.44 -4.21
C LEU A 208 -15.64 -4.26 -5.71
N THR A 209 -15.21 -3.08 -6.14
CA THR A 209 -15.03 -2.77 -7.57
C THR A 209 -13.58 -2.49 -7.92
N GLU A 210 -13.32 -2.51 -9.22
CA GLU A 210 -12.03 -2.17 -9.80
C GLU A 210 -11.61 -0.74 -9.42
N ASN A 211 -12.53 0.22 -9.50
CA ASN A 211 -12.29 1.62 -9.15
C ASN A 211 -13.56 2.27 -8.57
N HIS A 212 -13.37 3.32 -7.76
CA HIS A 212 -14.43 3.97 -7.00
C HIS A 212 -14.53 5.45 -7.38
N HIS A 213 -15.75 6.00 -7.30
CA HIS A 213 -15.95 7.43 -7.44
C HIS A 213 -15.41 8.15 -6.20
N PRO A 214 -14.51 9.14 -6.32
CA PRO A 214 -13.80 9.70 -5.16
C PRO A 214 -14.71 10.50 -4.21
N ARG A 215 -15.86 10.99 -4.69
CA ARG A 215 -16.72 11.92 -3.93
C ARG A 215 -18.08 11.35 -3.53
N GLN A 216 -18.48 10.21 -4.08
CA GLN A 216 -19.86 9.72 -3.95
C GLN A 216 -19.86 8.19 -3.84
N PRO A 217 -20.83 7.58 -3.16
CA PRO A 217 -21.05 6.13 -3.17
C PRO A 217 -21.67 5.70 -4.51
N HIS A 218 -20.98 6.01 -5.60
CA HIS A 218 -21.40 5.79 -6.97
C HIS A 218 -20.50 4.75 -7.63
N VAL A 219 -21.09 4.01 -8.55
CA VAL A 219 -20.47 2.90 -9.26
C VAL A 219 -20.51 3.27 -10.73
N TYR A 220 -19.32 3.40 -11.32
CA TYR A 220 -19.18 3.65 -12.74
C TYR A 220 -19.76 2.52 -13.59
N ASP A 221 -20.16 2.83 -14.83
CA ASP A 221 -20.64 1.86 -15.81
C ASP A 221 -19.71 0.63 -15.95
N ILE A 222 -20.30 -0.55 -16.11
CA ILE A 222 -19.59 -1.84 -16.18
C ILE A 222 -18.56 -1.92 -17.31
N ASN A 223 -18.74 -1.14 -18.38
CA ASN A 223 -17.75 -1.07 -19.46
C ASN A 223 -16.44 -0.39 -19.04
N GLN A 224 -16.41 0.24 -17.86
CA GLN A 224 -15.27 0.95 -17.31
C GLN A 224 -15.05 0.61 -15.82
N ASN A 225 -15.69 -0.44 -15.31
CA ASN A 225 -15.54 -0.87 -13.93
C ASN A 225 -15.98 -2.32 -13.76
N THR A 226 -15.07 -3.15 -13.26
CA THR A 226 -15.38 -4.55 -13.00
C THR A 226 -15.81 -4.77 -11.55
N PHE A 227 -16.92 -5.50 -11.36
CA PHE A 227 -17.38 -5.95 -10.06
C PHE A 227 -16.57 -7.16 -9.56
N CYS A 228 -16.40 -7.26 -8.24
CA CYS A 228 -15.63 -8.33 -7.60
C CYS A 228 -14.21 -8.46 -8.17
N TYR A 229 -13.59 -7.33 -8.50
CA TYR A 229 -12.22 -7.32 -9.02
C TYR A 229 -11.22 -7.70 -7.93
N GLY A 230 -10.18 -8.46 -8.30
CA GLY A 230 -9.27 -9.11 -7.34
C GLY A 230 -8.65 -8.15 -6.31
N TRP A 231 -8.18 -6.98 -6.75
CA TRP A 231 -7.62 -5.99 -5.82
C TRP A 231 -8.66 -5.28 -4.95
N GLY A 232 -9.95 -5.35 -5.30
CA GLY A 232 -11.01 -4.87 -4.41
C GLY A 232 -10.99 -5.62 -3.07
N GLY A 233 -10.56 -6.89 -3.10
CA GLY A 233 -10.34 -7.71 -1.91
C GLY A 233 -9.23 -7.23 -0.97
N LEU A 234 -8.38 -6.28 -1.36
CA LEU A 234 -7.32 -5.74 -0.50
C LEU A 234 -7.87 -5.05 0.76
N VAL A 235 -9.15 -4.67 0.78
CA VAL A 235 -9.80 -4.20 2.01
C VAL A 235 -9.82 -5.28 3.09
N VAL A 236 -10.03 -6.56 2.74
CA VAL A 236 -10.07 -7.69 3.68
C VAL A 236 -8.73 -7.86 4.38
N ASP A 237 -7.65 -7.70 3.62
CA ASP A 237 -6.30 -7.73 4.14
C ASP A 237 -6.09 -6.62 5.20
N THR A 238 -6.53 -5.39 4.93
CA THR A 238 -6.43 -4.28 5.89
C THR A 238 -7.31 -4.48 7.12
N LEU A 239 -8.47 -5.12 6.97
CA LEU A 239 -9.33 -5.50 8.10
C LEU A 239 -8.59 -6.47 9.02
N ILE A 240 -7.92 -7.48 8.48
CA ILE A 240 -7.19 -8.48 9.28
C ILE A 240 -5.90 -7.89 9.87
N ARG A 241 -5.02 -7.35 9.03
CA ARG A 241 -3.68 -6.93 9.45
C ARG A 241 -3.64 -5.61 10.20
N ARG A 242 -4.62 -4.72 9.98
CA ARG A 242 -4.62 -3.36 10.54
C ARG A 242 -5.79 -3.12 11.49
N ALA A 243 -7.04 -3.34 11.08
CA ALA A 243 -8.18 -3.10 11.95
C ALA A 243 -8.20 -4.07 13.16
N ILE A 244 -8.11 -5.38 12.88
CA ILE A 244 -7.95 -6.41 13.92
C ILE A 244 -6.50 -6.46 14.43
N GLY A 245 -5.53 -6.14 13.58
CA GLY A 245 -4.15 -5.92 13.97
C GLY A 245 -3.28 -7.17 14.04
N ILE A 246 -3.65 -8.27 13.37
CA ILE A 246 -2.85 -9.51 13.33
C ILE A 246 -1.84 -9.41 12.19
N GLN A 247 -0.57 -9.19 12.52
CA GLN A 247 0.52 -9.10 11.55
C GLN A 247 1.48 -10.29 11.76
N PRO A 248 1.43 -11.31 10.89
CA PRO A 248 2.28 -12.49 11.01
C PRO A 248 3.76 -12.16 10.76
N ASN A 249 4.63 -12.69 11.61
CA ASN A 249 6.06 -12.85 11.36
C ASN A 249 6.39 -14.34 11.46
N LEU A 250 5.96 -15.08 10.44
CA LEU A 250 6.07 -16.54 10.41
C LEU A 250 7.52 -17.05 10.48
N PRO A 251 8.51 -16.43 9.83
CA PRO A 251 9.91 -16.87 9.97
C PRO A 251 10.41 -16.90 11.41
N ARG A 252 9.88 -16.04 12.29
CA ARG A 252 10.21 -16.02 13.72
C ARG A 252 9.21 -16.78 14.60
N GLY A 253 8.14 -17.33 14.02
CA GLY A 253 7.04 -17.93 14.79
C GLY A 253 6.29 -16.93 15.66
N GLU A 254 6.23 -15.66 15.23
CA GLU A 254 5.63 -14.57 15.99
C GLU A 254 4.40 -13.98 15.27
N VAL A 255 3.50 -13.39 16.04
CA VAL A 255 2.42 -12.52 15.55
C VAL A 255 2.51 -11.21 16.31
N ILE A 256 2.53 -10.09 15.60
CA ILE A 256 2.30 -8.78 16.20
C ILE A 256 0.80 -8.58 16.30
N LEU A 257 0.34 -8.19 17.48
CA LEU A 257 -1.02 -7.79 17.78
C LEU A 257 -1.05 -6.27 18.03
N ASN A 258 -1.46 -5.52 17.01
CA ASN A 258 -1.49 -4.05 17.03
C ASN A 258 -2.77 -3.53 16.33
N PRO A 259 -3.94 -3.58 16.99
CA PRO A 259 -5.22 -3.20 16.40
C PRO A 259 -5.34 -1.68 16.21
N VAL A 260 -5.81 -1.28 15.03
CA VAL A 260 -6.16 0.09 14.66
C VAL A 260 -7.58 0.11 14.07
N PRO A 261 -8.61 -0.19 14.87
CA PRO A 261 -9.99 -0.25 14.37
C PRO A 261 -10.49 1.14 13.97
N PRO A 262 -11.41 1.25 12.99
CA PRO A 262 -12.12 2.49 12.72
C PRO A 262 -12.73 3.09 14.00
N PRO A 263 -12.66 4.42 14.21
CA PRO A 263 -13.03 5.06 15.48
C PRO A 263 -14.49 4.83 15.94
N HIS A 264 -15.40 4.58 15.00
CA HIS A 264 -16.82 4.37 15.27
C HIS A 264 -17.15 2.92 15.64
N TRP A 265 -16.20 1.99 15.56
CA TRP A 265 -16.42 0.60 15.97
C TRP A 265 -16.45 0.50 17.50
N THR A 266 -17.39 -0.30 18.01
CA THR A 266 -17.48 -0.64 19.44
C THR A 266 -16.97 -2.05 19.73
N HIS A 267 -17.08 -2.94 18.75
CA HIS A 267 -16.65 -4.32 18.81
C HIS A 267 -16.20 -4.82 17.42
N ALA A 268 -15.24 -5.74 17.39
CA ALA A 268 -14.88 -6.47 16.19
C ALA A 268 -14.38 -7.87 16.57
N ALA A 269 -14.60 -8.85 15.70
CA ALA A 269 -14.13 -10.20 15.91
C ALA A 269 -13.62 -10.83 14.62
N LEU A 270 -12.56 -11.63 14.74
CA LEU A 270 -12.02 -12.48 13.69
C LEU A 270 -11.97 -13.91 14.22
N ASN A 271 -12.67 -14.82 13.57
CA ASN A 271 -12.80 -16.21 14.03
C ASN A 271 -12.14 -17.17 13.05
N GLY A 272 -11.41 -18.15 13.58
CA GLY A 272 -10.88 -19.27 12.82
C GLY A 272 -9.75 -18.91 11.84
N LEU A 273 -9.06 -17.78 12.02
CA LEU A 273 -7.91 -17.39 11.20
C LEU A 273 -6.84 -18.49 11.28
N ARG A 274 -6.45 -19.03 10.13
CA ARG A 274 -5.37 -20.02 10.03
C ARG A 274 -4.06 -19.31 9.73
N LEU A 275 -3.04 -19.55 10.55
CA LEU A 275 -1.66 -19.12 10.32
C LEU A 275 -0.76 -20.35 10.43
N GLY A 276 -0.41 -20.94 9.29
CA GLY A 276 0.28 -22.24 9.27
C GLY A 276 -0.50 -23.30 10.06
N ARG A 277 0.12 -23.85 11.12
CA ARG A 277 -0.47 -24.86 12.01
C ARG A 277 -1.27 -24.25 13.19
N HIS A 278 -1.33 -22.93 13.28
CA HIS A 278 -2.04 -22.20 14.32
C HIS A 278 -3.44 -21.80 13.84
N ARG A 279 -4.39 -21.78 14.77
CA ARG A 279 -5.70 -21.15 14.61
C ARG A 279 -5.90 -20.09 15.67
N LEU A 280 -6.38 -18.94 15.23
CA LEU A 280 -6.62 -17.78 16.07
C LEU A 280 -8.08 -17.35 16.00
N ASP A 281 -8.65 -17.05 17.16
CA ASP A 281 -9.84 -16.21 17.29
C ASP A 281 -9.45 -14.95 18.05
N VAL A 282 -9.91 -13.80 17.60
CA VAL A 282 -9.59 -12.49 18.18
C VAL A 282 -10.88 -11.72 18.37
N GLU A 283 -11.10 -11.21 19.57
CA GLU A 283 -12.21 -10.33 19.92
C GLU A 283 -11.63 -9.00 20.41
N LEU A 284 -12.18 -7.90 19.89
CA LEU A 284 -11.84 -6.54 20.26
C LEU A 284 -13.05 -5.88 20.92
N ALA A 285 -12.88 -5.35 22.12
CA ALA A 285 -13.76 -4.28 22.62
C ALA A 285 -13.07 -2.95 22.34
N CYS A 286 -13.66 -2.18 21.43
CA CYS A 286 -13.05 -0.97 20.90
C CYS A 286 -13.27 0.19 21.88
N GLY A 287 -12.22 0.59 22.58
CA GLY A 287 -12.31 1.59 23.64
C GLY A 287 -12.12 3.02 23.11
N ARG A 288 -12.61 3.99 23.88
CA ARG A 288 -12.35 5.42 23.63
C ARG A 288 -10.86 5.71 23.78
N ASN A 289 -10.35 6.70 23.05
CA ASN A 289 -8.94 7.15 23.05
C ASN A 289 -7.93 6.13 22.49
N GLY A 290 -8.34 5.25 21.57
CA GLY A 290 -7.44 4.33 20.87
C GLY A 290 -6.93 3.15 21.70
N ARG A 291 -7.52 2.92 22.88
CA ARG A 291 -7.17 1.83 23.79
C ARG A 291 -8.15 0.67 23.62
N GLN A 292 -7.66 -0.45 23.09
CA GLN A 292 -8.46 -1.62 22.73
C GLN A 292 -8.28 -2.73 23.75
N ARG A 293 -9.36 -3.32 24.26
CA ARG A 293 -9.27 -4.58 25.02
C ARG A 293 -9.35 -5.74 24.04
N VAL A 294 -8.35 -6.60 24.08
CA VAL A 294 -8.20 -7.70 23.14
C VAL A 294 -8.26 -9.02 23.89
N ARG A 295 -9.04 -9.95 23.37
CA ARG A 295 -9.04 -11.36 23.76
C ARG A 295 -8.63 -12.19 22.56
N MET A 296 -7.52 -12.91 22.66
CA MET A 296 -6.99 -13.73 21.59
C MET A 296 -6.88 -15.18 22.04
N ARG A 297 -7.64 -16.07 21.40
CA ARG A 297 -7.60 -17.51 21.64
C ARG A 297 -6.75 -18.18 20.58
N HIS A 298 -5.77 -18.96 21.02
CA HIS A 298 -4.89 -19.74 20.16
C HIS A 298 -5.17 -21.24 20.30
N ARG A 299 -5.19 -21.95 19.17
CA ARG A 299 -5.21 -23.41 19.09
C ARG A 299 -4.13 -23.87 18.10
N GLY A 300 -3.28 -24.78 18.50
CA GLY A 300 -2.20 -25.25 17.65
C GLY A 300 -1.25 -26.22 18.38
N PRO A 301 -0.46 -27.00 17.62
CA PRO A 301 0.48 -27.95 18.21
C PRO A 301 1.70 -27.26 18.84
N GLU A 302 2.06 -26.06 18.37
CA GLU A 302 3.28 -25.34 18.74
C GLU A 302 2.96 -24.05 19.50
N LYS A 303 3.93 -23.54 20.27
CA LYS A 303 3.82 -22.22 20.90
C LYS A 303 3.85 -21.13 19.83
N LEU A 304 2.99 -20.13 19.96
CA LEU A 304 2.98 -18.92 19.15
C LEU A 304 3.38 -17.74 20.05
N ARG A 305 4.42 -17.00 19.66
CA ARG A 305 4.76 -15.76 20.37
C ARG A 305 3.89 -14.62 19.86
N VAL A 306 3.20 -13.93 20.77
CA VAL A 306 2.33 -12.79 20.47
C VAL A 306 2.96 -11.52 21.03
N VAL A 307 3.32 -10.58 20.16
CA VAL A 307 3.94 -9.29 20.50
C VAL A 307 2.85 -8.23 20.62
N VAL A 308 2.74 -7.61 21.79
CA VAL A 308 1.65 -6.69 22.19
C VAL A 308 2.22 -5.35 22.67
N GLY A 309 3.18 -4.81 21.93
CA GLY A 309 3.89 -3.58 22.26
C GLY A 309 5.41 -3.72 22.12
N PRO A 310 6.17 -2.62 22.28
CA PRO A 310 7.63 -2.61 22.08
C PRO A 310 8.41 -3.55 23.00
N ARG A 311 7.85 -3.90 24.17
CA ARG A 311 8.54 -4.68 25.21
C ARG A 311 7.66 -5.77 25.82
N THR A 312 6.49 -6.03 25.24
CA THR A 312 5.50 -6.95 25.81
C THR A 312 5.23 -8.06 24.83
N HIS A 313 5.46 -9.30 25.25
CA HIS A 313 5.18 -10.49 24.48
C HIS A 313 4.63 -11.59 25.37
N TYR A 314 3.91 -12.52 24.75
CA TYR A 314 3.30 -13.67 25.41
C TYR A 314 3.53 -14.92 24.56
N ASP A 315 3.87 -16.04 25.18
CA ASP A 315 3.92 -17.33 24.48
C ASP A 315 2.59 -18.07 24.70
N LEU A 316 1.82 -18.25 23.63
CA LEU A 316 0.51 -18.90 23.67
C LEU A 316 0.55 -20.30 23.06
N GLN A 317 0.00 -21.29 23.76
CA GLN A 317 -0.23 -22.63 23.22
C GLN A 317 -1.56 -23.15 23.79
N ASN A 318 -2.54 -23.41 22.92
CA ASN A 318 -3.87 -23.89 23.33
C ASN A 318 -4.49 -23.09 24.49
N GLY A 319 -4.38 -21.76 24.43
CA GLY A 319 -4.72 -20.85 25.53
C GLY A 319 -5.34 -19.55 25.06
N THR A 320 -5.67 -18.69 26.00
CA THR A 320 -6.26 -17.36 25.75
C THR A 320 -5.40 -16.27 26.36
N LEU A 321 -5.13 -15.23 25.56
CA LEU A 321 -4.52 -13.99 25.98
C LEU A 321 -5.61 -12.94 26.16
N GLU A 322 -5.55 -12.20 27.26
CA GLU A 322 -6.30 -10.96 27.44
C GLU A 322 -5.32 -9.81 27.66
N ALA A 323 -5.44 -8.77 26.86
CA ALA A 323 -4.54 -7.63 26.91
C ALA A 323 -5.31 -6.34 26.64
N THR A 324 -4.72 -5.22 27.04
CA THR A 324 -5.19 -3.90 26.62
C THR A 324 -4.10 -3.23 25.79
N VAL A 325 -4.42 -2.86 24.57
CA VAL A 325 -3.46 -2.43 23.55
C VAL A 325 -3.81 -1.02 23.09
N THR A 326 -2.82 -0.14 23.13
CA THR A 326 -2.88 1.14 22.41
C THR A 326 -2.01 1.00 21.18
N SER A 327 -2.49 1.47 20.03
CA SER A 327 -1.74 1.36 18.78
C SER A 327 -0.36 2.02 18.90
N TRP A 328 0.67 1.36 18.38
CA TRP A 328 2.05 1.79 18.49
C TRP A 328 2.80 1.62 17.15
N PRO A 329 3.94 2.29 16.94
CA PRO A 329 4.77 2.09 15.75
C PRO A 329 5.40 0.69 15.75
N SER A 330 4.63 -0.30 15.29
CA SER A 330 5.11 -1.67 15.12
C SER A 330 5.92 -1.80 13.83
N PRO A 331 6.90 -2.71 13.77
CA PRO A 331 7.57 -3.04 12.52
C PRO A 331 6.56 -3.40 11.42
N HIS A 332 6.86 -3.01 10.18
CA HIS A 332 6.07 -3.41 9.01
C HIS A 332 6.47 -4.82 8.56
N TRP A 333 5.55 -5.58 7.97
CA TRP A 333 5.84 -6.94 7.48
C TRP A 333 6.90 -7.00 6.38
N LEU A 334 7.17 -5.87 5.72
CA LEU A 334 8.30 -5.74 4.77
C LEU A 334 9.66 -5.67 5.49
N ASP A 335 9.68 -5.24 6.75
CA ASP A 335 10.89 -5.09 7.57
C ASP A 335 11.09 -6.26 8.55
N LEU A 336 10.02 -7.01 8.85
CA LEU A 336 9.99 -8.22 9.68
C LEU A 336 10.56 -9.41 8.95
#